data_AF-A0A7C5U7Q3-F1
#
_entry.id   AF-A0A7C5U7Q3-F1
#
_cell.length_a   1.000
_cell.length_b   1.000
_cell.length_c   1.000
_cell.angle_alpha   90.00
_cell.angle_beta   90.00
_cell.angle_gamma   90.00
#
_symmetry.space_group_name_H-M   'P 1'
#
loop_
_entity.id
_entity.type
_entity.pdbx_description
1 polymer ?
#
loop_
_entity_poly.entity_id
_entity_poly.type
_entity_poly.pdbx_seq_one_letter_code
_entity_poly.pdbx_strand_id
1 'polypeptide(L)' 'MSRKSSEQKKPKKTYEIYSPPYFGGRWLGTTTADEDQKLIGRVLRTSLYALTDDFSKQY' A
#
# COMPACT_ATOMS: atom_id res chain seq x y z
N MET A 1 37.79 14.98 2.79
CA MET A 1 36.69 14.14 3.33
C MET A 1 35.38 14.56 2.68
N SER A 2 35.10 14.08 1.47
CA SER A 2 33.80 14.32 0.82
C SER A 2 32.80 13.33 1.40
N ARG A 3 32.00 13.76 2.37
CA ARG A 3 30.77 13.04 2.71
C ARG A 3 29.84 13.25 1.52
N LYS A 4 29.91 12.35 0.54
CA LYS A 4 28.91 12.28 -0.53
C LYS A 4 27.55 12.43 0.12
N SER A 5 26.84 13.49 -0.26
CA SER A 5 25.49 13.80 0.18
C SER A 5 24.73 12.50 0.34
N SER A 6 24.31 12.21 1.56
CA SER A 6 23.18 11.33 1.76
C SER A 6 22.04 12.04 1.05
N GLU A 7 21.84 11.67 -0.21
CA GLU A 7 20.77 12.16 -1.07
C GLU A 7 19.54 12.25 -0.20
N GLN A 8 19.10 13.49 0.02
CA GLN A 8 18.23 13.89 1.11
C GLN A 8 16.92 13.14 0.93
N LYS A 9 16.83 11.93 1.51
CA LYS A 9 15.67 11.05 1.36
C LYS A 9 14.51 11.83 1.93
N LYS A 10 13.60 12.25 1.04
CA LYS A 10 12.40 12.98 1.41
C LYS A 10 11.68 12.20 2.53
N PRO A 11 11.05 12.90 3.49
CA PRO A 11 10.33 12.24 4.56
C PRO A 11 9.27 11.32 3.94
N LYS A 12 9.40 10.03 4.24
CA LYS A 12 8.49 9.01 3.78
C LYS A 12 7.22 9.04 4.61
N LYS A 13 6.07 9.13 3.95
CA LYS A 13 4.76 9.02 4.59
C LYS A 13 4.25 7.59 4.44
N THR A 14 3.52 7.12 5.44
CA THR A 14 2.83 5.84 5.44
C THR A 14 1.37 6.07 5.10
N TYR A 15 0.84 5.27 4.17
CA TYR A 15 -0.52 5.34 3.69
C TYR A 15 -1.19 4.00 3.91
N GLU A 16 -2.46 4.04 4.32
CA GLU A 16 -3.30 2.87 4.49
C GLU A 16 -4.08 2.62 3.19
N ILE A 17 -4.07 1.38 2.74
CA ILE A 17 -4.79 0.96 1.54
C ILE A 17 -6.07 0.27 1.99
N TYR A 18 -7.21 0.79 1.52
CA TYR A 18 -8.52 0.22 1.79
C TYR A 18 -9.10 -0.42 0.54
N SER A 19 -9.92 -1.44 0.75
CA SER A 19 -10.71 -2.04 -0.31
C SER A 19 -11.78 -1.07 -0.80
N PRO A 20 -12.28 -1.24 -2.02
CA PRO A 20 -13.48 -0.55 -2.47
C PRO A 20 -14.69 -0.76 -1.54
N PRO A 21 -15.68 0.14 -1.56
CA PRO A 21 -16.86 0.08 -0.68
C PRO A 21 -17.68 -1.22 -0.82
N TYR A 22 -17.73 -1.82 -2.02
CA TYR A 22 -18.49 -3.05 -2.25
C TYR A 22 -17.88 -4.29 -1.56
N PHE A 23 -16.64 -4.22 -1.10
CA PHE A 23 -16.00 -5.23 -0.23
C PHE A 23 -16.04 -4.85 1.26
N GLY A 24 -16.74 -3.77 1.62
CA GLY A 24 -16.87 -3.31 3.01
C GLY A 24 -15.73 -2.39 3.50
N GLY A 25 -14.93 -1.83 2.59
CA GLY A 25 -13.90 -0.86 2.98
C GLY A 25 -12.82 -1.43 3.90
N ARG A 26 -12.46 -2.71 3.74
CA ARG A 26 -11.50 -3.39 4.61
C ARG A 26 -10.09 -2.88 4.41
N TRP A 27 -9.31 -2.87 5.47
CA TRP A 27 -7.89 -2.56 5.41
C TRP A 27 -7.12 -3.70 4.73
N LEU A 28 -6.33 -3.37 3.71
CA LEU A 28 -5.56 -4.33 2.92
C LEU A 28 -4.05 -4.29 3.21
N GLY A 29 -3.59 -3.23 3.87
CA GLY A 29 -2.19 -3.06 4.19
C GLY A 29 -1.76 -1.60 4.22
N THR A 30 -0.46 -1.40 4.41
CA THR A 30 0.18 -0.08 4.36
C THR A 30 1.20 -0.02 3.25
N THR A 31 1.36 1.16 2.67
CA THR A 31 2.42 1.44 1.69
C THR A 31 3.12 2.73 2.05
N THR A 32 4.39 2.80 1.71
CA THR A 32 5.21 3.98 1.96
C THR A 32 5.48 4.70 0.65
N ALA A 33 5.36 6.02 0.66
CA ALA A 33 5.71 6.87 -0.46
C ALA A 33 6.28 8.21 0.02
N ASP A 34 7.20 8.77 -0.77
CA ASP A 34 7.76 10.10 -0.49
C ASP A 34 6.80 11.23 -0.91
N GLU A 35 5.92 10.97 -1.89
CA GLU A 35 4.98 11.93 -2.48
C GLU A 35 3.66 11.23 -2.83
N ASP A 36 2.53 11.92 -2.63
CA ASP A 36 1.18 11.38 -2.83
C ASP A 36 0.95 10.93 -4.29
N GLN A 37 1.49 11.69 -5.25
CA GLN A 37 1.34 11.39 -6.68
C GLN A 37 1.96 10.05 -7.10
N LYS A 38 2.98 9.56 -6.37
CA LYS A 38 3.66 8.28 -6.66
C LYS A 38 2.82 7.06 -6.26
N LEU A 39 1.69 7.26 -5.59
CA LEU A 39 0.75 6.21 -5.23
C LEU A 39 -0.23 5.91 -6.37
N ILE A 40 -0.52 6.90 -7.21
CA ILE A 40 -1.49 6.78 -8.31
C ILE A 40 -0.93 5.80 -9.34
N GLY A 41 -1.72 4.80 -9.72
CA GLY A 41 -1.33 3.78 -10.70
C GLY A 41 -0.61 2.55 -10.11
N ARG A 42 -0.47 2.45 -8.78
CA ARG A 42 0.01 1.21 -8.15
C ARG A 42 -1.05 0.12 -8.22
N VAL A 43 -0.60 -1.12 -8.46
CA VAL A 43 -1.46 -2.31 -8.45
C VAL A 43 -1.12 -3.15 -7.24
N LEU A 44 -2.10 -3.34 -6.34
CA LEU A 44 -2.00 -4.28 -5.23
C LEU A 44 -2.67 -5.60 -5.64
N ARG A 45 -1.97 -6.71 -5.45
CA ARG A 45 -2.54 -8.05 -5.62
C ARG A 45 -2.84 -8.65 -4.26
N THR A 46 -4.08 -9.05 -4.03
CA THR A 46 -4.53 -9.72 -2.81
C THR A 46 -5.43 -10.91 -3.17
N SER A 47 -5.62 -11.84 -2.24
CA SER A 47 -6.54 -12.96 -2.41
C SER A 47 -7.99 -12.53 -2.12
N LEU A 48 -8.95 -13.22 -2.73
CA LEU A 48 -10.36 -12.98 -2.41
C LEU A 48 -10.67 -13.35 -0.95
N TYR A 49 -9.99 -14.37 -0.43
CA TYR A 49 -9.97 -14.70 1.00
C TYR A 49 -9.69 -13.47 1.88
N ALA A 50 -8.66 -12.68 1.59
CA ALA A 50 -8.33 -11.49 2.39
C ALA A 50 -9.41 -10.40 2.34
N LEU A 51 -10.25 -10.39 1.30
CA LEU A 51 -11.36 -9.45 1.15
C LEU A 51 -12.65 -9.94 1.82
N THR A 52 -12.90 -11.25 1.79
CA THR A 52 -14.19 -11.82 2.23
C THR A 52 -14.10 -12.57 3.56
N ASP A 53 -12.89 -12.92 4.02
CA ASP A 53 -12.64 -13.80 5.17
C ASP A 53 -13.33 -15.18 5.01
N ASP A 54 -13.50 -15.61 3.75
CA ASP A 54 -14.18 -16.85 3.38
C ASP A 54 -13.13 -17.89 2.98
N PHE A 55 -12.88 -18.83 3.90
CA PHE A 55 -11.94 -19.95 3.74
C PHE A 55 -12.23 -20.82 2.51
N SER A 56 -13.46 -20.81 1.99
CA SER A 56 -13.84 -21.57 0.79
C SER A 56 -13.22 -20.99 -0.49
N LYS A 57 -12.64 -19.78 -0.43
CA LYS A 57 -12.17 -19.00 -1.59
C LYS A 57 -10.66 -18.74 -1.57
N GLN A 58 -9.89 -19.70 -1.08
CA GLN A 58 -8.42 -19.60 -0.94
C GLN A 58 -7.64 -19.96 -2.24
N TYR A 59 -8.30 -20.49 -3.27
CA TYR A 59 -7.67 -20.92 -4.53
C TYR A 59 -7.45 -19.79 -5.54
#